data_AF-A0A356IPG6-F1
#
_entry.id   AF-A0A356IPG6-F1
#
_cell.length_a   1.000
_cell.length_b   1.000
_cell.length_c   1.000
_cell.angle_alpha   90.00
_cell.angle_beta   90.00
_cell.angle_gamma   90.00
#
_symmetry.space_group_name_H-M   'P 1'
#
loop_
_entity.id
_entity.type
_entity.pdbx_description
1 polymer ?
#
loop_
_entity_poly.entity_id
_entity_poly.type
_entity_poly.pdbx_seq_one_letter_code
_entity_poly.pdbx_strand_id
1 'polypeptide(L)'
;MSTGTIITFVIIALVVVYAITIYNKLVALKNRFKNAFSQIDVQLQRRYDLIPNLVETARKYMEHERETLTAVIEARNEAAAAAKAAASHPHDGKAVRSLGGAESLLGGALGKFFALSENYPDLK
;
A
#
# COMPACT_ATOMS: atom_id res chain seq x y z
N MET A 1 -25.31 -17.30 -50.63
CA MET A 1 -25.35 -16.13 -49.72
C MET A 1 -24.95 -14.90 -50.51
N SER A 2 -25.39 -13.70 -50.12
CA SER A 2 -24.94 -12.46 -50.78
C SER A 2 -23.56 -12.05 -50.26
N THR A 3 -22.72 -11.46 -51.10
CA THR A 3 -21.42 -10.88 -50.69
C THR A 3 -21.61 -9.88 -49.54
N GLY A 4 -22.69 -9.08 -49.58
CA GLY A 4 -23.04 -8.15 -48.50
C GLY A 4 -23.30 -8.87 -47.17
N THR A 5 -24.02 -10.00 -47.17
CA THR A 5 -24.27 -10.77 -45.94
C THR A 5 -22.98 -11.36 -45.36
N ILE A 6 -22.02 -11.76 -46.21
CA ILE A 6 -20.72 -12.29 -45.77
C ILE A 6 -19.90 -11.17 -45.11
N ILE A 7 -19.84 -9.98 -45.74
CA ILE A 7 -19.15 -8.80 -45.20
C ILE A 7 -19.70 -8.42 -43.81
N THR A 8 -21.03 -8.39 -43.63
CA THR A 8 -21.65 -8.11 -42.33
C THR A 8 -21.23 -9.11 -41.24
N PHE A 9 -21.22 -10.42 -41.55
CA PHE A 9 -20.75 -11.42 -40.58
C PHE A 9 -19.27 -11.29 -40.24
N VAL A 10 -18.41 -10.95 -41.21
CA VAL A 10 -16.98 -10.69 -40.97
C VAL A 10 -16.79 -9.48 -40.04
N ILE A 11 -17.53 -8.38 -40.26
CA ILE A 11 -17.46 -7.19 -39.39
C ILE A 11 -17.91 -7.53 -37.96
N ILE A 12 -19.01 -8.27 -37.80
CA ILE A 12 -19.50 -8.71 -36.47
C ILE A 12 -18.44 -9.60 -35.78
N ALA A 13 -17.85 -10.56 -36.49
CA ALA A 13 -16.79 -11.42 -35.95
C ALA A 13 -15.57 -10.61 -35.49
N LEU A 14 -15.13 -9.62 -36.27
CA LEU A 14 -14.02 -8.73 -35.89
C LEU A 14 -14.33 -7.92 -34.63
N VAL A 15 -15.55 -7.38 -34.50
CA VAL A 15 -15.98 -6.63 -33.29
C VAL A 15 -16.01 -7.54 -32.06
N VAL A 16 -16.51 -8.78 -32.19
CA VAL A 16 -16.53 -9.77 -31.09
C VAL A 16 -15.11 -10.15 -30.66
N VAL A 17 -14.21 -10.45 -31.61
CA VAL A 17 -12.80 -10.74 -31.32
C VAL A 17 -12.12 -9.54 -30.65
N TYR A 18 -12.34 -8.32 -31.14
CA TYR A 18 -11.79 -7.10 -30.55
C TYR A 18 -12.23 -6.93 -29.08
N ALA A 19 -13.52 -7.07 -28.80
CA ALA A 19 -14.06 -7.00 -27.43
C ALA A 19 -13.43 -8.05 -26.49
N ILE A 20 -13.27 -9.30 -26.95
CA ILE A 20 -12.59 -10.36 -26.19
C ILE A 20 -11.13 -9.99 -25.89
N THR A 21 -10.39 -9.44 -26.87
CA THR A 21 -8.99 -9.02 -26.63
C THR A 21 -8.87 -7.87 -25.62
N ILE A 22 -9.82 -6.92 -25.61
CA ILE A 22 -9.86 -5.84 -24.61
C ILE A 22 -10.15 -6.44 -23.23
N TYR A 23 -11.17 -7.28 -23.10
CA TYR A 23 -11.55 -7.88 -21.82
C TYR A 23 -10.37 -8.66 -21.19
N ASN A 24 -9.71 -9.51 -21.98
CA ASN A 24 -8.55 -10.28 -21.53
C ASN A 24 -7.38 -9.38 -21.11
N LYS A 25 -7.10 -8.29 -21.84
CA LYS A 25 -6.08 -7.29 -21.46
C LYS A 25 -6.42 -6.60 -20.14
N LEU A 26 -7.68 -6.20 -19.93
CA LEU A 26 -8.13 -5.57 -18.68
C LEU A 26 -8.03 -6.51 -17.48
N VAL A 27 -8.39 -7.79 -17.64
CA VAL A 27 -8.22 -8.82 -16.59
C VAL A 27 -6.74 -9.04 -16.25
N ALA A 28 -5.87 -9.15 -17.27
CA ALA A 28 -4.43 -9.29 -17.06
C ALA A 28 -3.82 -8.07 -16.33
N LEU A 29 -4.21 -6.85 -16.70
CA LEU A 29 -3.78 -5.62 -16.02
C LEU A 29 -4.28 -5.55 -14.57
N LYS A 30 -5.54 -5.91 -14.32
CA LYS A 30 -6.14 -5.98 -12.97
C LYS A 30 -5.39 -6.95 -12.06
N ASN A 31 -4.98 -8.11 -12.59
CA ASN A 31 -4.21 -9.10 -11.83
C ASN A 31 -2.76 -8.64 -11.60
N ARG A 32 -2.08 -8.09 -12.62
CA ARG A 32 -0.75 -7.47 -12.47
C ARG A 32 -0.75 -6.36 -11.40
N PHE A 33 -1.77 -5.51 -11.39
CA PHE A 33 -1.94 -4.47 -10.37
C PHE A 33 -2.08 -5.05 -8.95
N LYS A 34 -2.96 -6.03 -8.75
CA LYS A 34 -3.13 -6.71 -7.45
C LYS A 34 -1.81 -7.33 -6.96
N ASN A 35 -1.08 -8.00 -7.84
CA ASN A 35 0.18 -8.65 -7.48
C ASN A 35 1.25 -7.62 -7.06
N ALA A 36 1.34 -6.49 -7.78
CA ALA A 36 2.24 -5.39 -7.41
C ALA A 36 1.83 -4.75 -6.06
N PHE A 37 0.53 -4.56 -5.80
CA PHE A 37 0.06 -4.06 -4.51
C PHE A 37 0.40 -5.02 -3.35
N SER A 38 0.20 -6.33 -3.54
CA SER A 38 0.55 -7.34 -2.52
C SER A 38 2.04 -7.36 -2.17
N GLN A 39 2.93 -7.04 -3.12
CA GLN A 39 4.36 -6.88 -2.82
C GLN A 39 4.64 -5.66 -1.94
N ILE A 40 3.92 -4.55 -2.13
CA ILE A 40 4.02 -3.35 -1.28
C ILE A 40 3.48 -3.65 0.12
N ASP A 41 2.31 -4.29 0.21
CA ASP A 41 1.64 -4.66 1.46
C ASP A 41 2.56 -5.49 2.38
N VAL A 42 3.27 -6.47 1.84
CA VAL A 42 4.26 -7.27 2.60
C VAL A 42 5.42 -6.43 3.15
N GLN A 43 5.88 -5.38 2.45
CA GLN A 43 6.91 -4.48 2.97
C GLN A 43 6.37 -3.54 4.06
N LEU A 44 5.16 -3.03 3.88
CA LEU A 44 4.47 -2.20 4.87
C LEU A 44 4.24 -2.99 6.16
N GLN A 45 3.67 -4.20 6.06
CA GLN A 45 3.48 -5.12 7.17
C GLN A 45 4.80 -5.39 7.91
N ARG A 46 5.87 -5.78 7.21
CA ARG A 46 7.20 -5.99 7.81
C ARG A 46 7.71 -4.74 8.55
N ARG A 47 7.51 -3.54 8.01
CA ARG A 47 7.88 -2.29 8.69
C ARG A 47 7.05 -2.07 9.96
N TYR A 48 5.74 -2.33 9.92
CA TYR A 48 4.86 -2.23 11.09
C TYR A 48 5.18 -3.23 12.19
N ASP A 49 5.72 -4.41 11.85
CA ASP A 49 6.08 -5.44 12.84
C ASP A 49 7.45 -5.19 13.48
N LEU A 50 8.32 -4.41 12.84
CA LEU A 50 9.62 -4.01 13.40
C LEU A 50 9.56 -2.77 14.30
N ILE A 51 8.62 -1.86 14.09
CA ILE A 51 8.48 -0.62 14.88
C ILE A 51 8.29 -0.88 16.40
N PRO A 52 7.47 -1.85 16.87
CA PRO A 52 7.38 -2.18 18.29
C PRO A 52 8.72 -2.54 18.92
N ASN A 53 9.55 -3.34 18.24
CA ASN A 53 10.87 -3.76 18.72
C ASN A 53 11.87 -2.58 18.78
N LEU A 54 11.80 -1.67 17.80
CA LEU A 54 12.56 -0.42 17.79
C LEU A 54 12.17 0.47 18.99
N VAL A 55 10.86 0.64 19.23
CA VAL A 55 10.34 1.43 20.36
C VAL A 55 10.66 0.77 21.71
N GLU A 56 10.63 -0.55 21.83
CA GLU A 56 11.00 -1.26 23.06
C GLU A 56 12.51 -1.11 23.37
N THR A 57 13.36 -1.19 22.35
CA THR A 57 14.80 -0.96 22.50
C THR A 57 15.06 0.50 22.92
N ALA A 58 14.45 1.46 22.23
CA ALA A 58 14.58 2.89 22.53
C ALA A 58 14.10 3.26 23.94
N ARG A 59 13.00 2.64 24.40
CA ARG A 59 12.39 2.90 25.73
C ARG A 59 13.37 2.74 26.90
N LYS A 60 14.40 1.89 26.78
CA LYS A 60 15.39 1.63 27.83
C LYS A 60 16.39 2.77 28.05
N TYR A 61 16.54 3.65 27.07
CA TYR A 61 17.48 4.78 27.09
C TYR A 61 16.74 6.12 27.09
N MET A 62 15.60 6.18 26.40
CA MET A 62 14.78 7.38 26.22
C MET A 62 13.58 7.37 27.19
N GLU A 63 13.79 7.07 28.48
CA GLU A 63 12.69 6.87 29.46
C GLU A 63 11.78 8.10 29.66
N HIS A 64 12.32 9.31 29.41
CA HIS A 64 11.59 10.57 29.49
C HIS A 64 10.78 10.89 28.21
N GLU A 65 11.16 10.34 27.06
CA GLU A 65 10.56 10.59 25.74
C GLU A 65 9.26 9.77 25.50
N ARG A 66 8.46 9.59 26.54
CA ARG A 66 7.25 8.75 26.47
C ARG A 66 6.23 9.27 25.47
N GLU A 67 6.10 10.58 25.31
CA GLU A 67 5.21 11.20 24.33
C GLU A 67 5.65 10.82 22.90
N THR A 68 6.92 11.06 22.56
CA THR A 68 7.55 10.68 21.28
C THR A 68 7.35 9.20 20.96
N LEU A 69 7.67 8.31 21.91
CA LEU A 69 7.54 6.87 21.73
C LEU A 69 6.07 6.42 21.61
N THR A 70 5.12 7.13 22.22
CA THR A 70 3.69 6.85 22.11
C THR A 70 3.15 7.28 20.74
N ALA A 71 3.50 8.49 20.29
CA ALA A 71 3.10 9.01 18.97
C ALA A 71 3.59 8.12 17.81
N VAL A 72 4.77 7.51 17.91
CA VAL A 72 5.26 6.51 16.94
C VAL A 72 4.39 5.25 16.92
N ILE A 73 3.96 4.74 18.09
CA ILE A 73 3.09 3.56 18.19
C ILE A 73 1.68 3.86 17.69
N GLU A 74 1.13 5.04 18.00
CA GLU A 74 -0.19 5.47 17.53
C GLU A 74 -0.21 5.63 15.99
N ALA A 75 0.75 6.38 15.42
CA ALA A 75 0.86 6.53 13.97
C ALA A 75 1.14 5.19 13.26
N ARG A 76 1.88 4.26 13.89
CA ARG A 76 2.07 2.89 13.38
C ARG A 76 0.76 2.12 13.36
N ASN A 77 -0.10 2.28 14.36
CA ASN A 77 -1.37 1.57 14.43
C ASN A 77 -2.39 2.14 13.43
N GLU A 78 -2.41 3.45 13.22
CA GLU A 78 -3.20 4.08 12.14
C GLU A 78 -2.73 3.58 10.76
N ALA A 79 -1.43 3.60 10.49
CA ALA A 79 -0.86 3.15 9.22
C ALA A 79 -1.09 1.64 8.97
N ALA A 80 -0.99 0.80 9.99
CA ALA A 80 -1.32 -0.63 9.90
C ALA A 80 -2.82 -0.88 9.65
N ALA A 81 -3.71 -0.10 10.27
CA ALA A 81 -5.15 -0.19 10.03
C ALA A 81 -5.52 0.26 8.60
N ALA A 82 -4.94 1.37 8.14
CA ALA A 82 -5.13 1.86 6.78
C ALA A 82 -4.56 0.89 5.73
N ALA A 83 -3.41 0.25 6.01
CA ALA A 83 -2.82 -0.76 5.13
C ALA A 83 -3.73 -1.98 4.99
N LYS A 84 -4.25 -2.51 6.10
CA LYS A 84 -5.21 -3.63 6.09
C LYS A 84 -6.49 -3.32 5.29
N ALA A 85 -7.00 -2.09 5.38
CA ALA A 85 -8.13 -1.64 4.56
C ALA A 85 -7.78 -1.58 3.06
N ALA A 86 -6.63 -1.01 2.70
CA ALA A 86 -6.16 -0.94 1.33
C ALA A 86 -5.81 -2.32 0.74
N ALA A 87 -5.23 -3.24 1.52
CA ALA A 87 -4.96 -4.62 1.10
C ALA A 87 -6.24 -5.43 0.83
N SER A 88 -7.31 -5.14 1.58
CA SER A 88 -8.65 -5.74 1.34
C SER A 88 -9.27 -5.23 0.03
N HIS A 89 -9.13 -3.93 -0.26
CA HIS A 89 -9.71 -3.27 -1.43
C HIS A 89 -8.68 -2.41 -2.19
N PRO A 90 -7.64 -2.99 -2.83
CA PRO A 90 -6.54 -2.20 -3.40
C PRO A 90 -6.93 -1.39 -4.65
N HIS A 91 -8.13 -1.63 -5.16
CA HIS A 91 -8.74 -0.91 -6.28
C HIS A 91 -9.62 0.27 -5.82
N ASP A 92 -9.83 0.45 -4.51
CA ASP A 92 -10.45 1.65 -3.95
C ASP A 92 -9.38 2.75 -3.80
N GLY A 93 -9.46 3.76 -4.66
CA GLY A 93 -8.61 4.94 -4.58
C GLY A 93 -8.77 5.76 -3.30
N LYS A 94 -9.88 5.60 -2.55
CA LYS A 94 -10.04 6.21 -1.23
C LYS A 94 -9.21 5.45 -0.18
N ALA A 95 -9.31 4.12 -0.11
CA ALA A 95 -8.48 3.30 0.79
C ALA A 95 -6.98 3.51 0.54
N VAL A 96 -6.53 3.48 -0.72
CA VAL A 96 -5.11 3.71 -1.07
C VAL A 96 -4.65 5.15 -0.75
N ARG A 97 -5.53 6.15 -0.89
CA ARG A 97 -5.23 7.53 -0.46
C ARG A 97 -5.18 7.68 1.07
N SER A 98 -6.05 6.97 1.79
CA SER A 98 -6.04 6.94 3.26
C SER A 98 -4.75 6.32 3.79
N LEU A 99 -4.28 5.25 3.15
CA LEU A 99 -2.97 4.64 3.42
C LEU A 99 -1.84 5.66 3.24
N GLY A 100 -1.75 6.34 2.09
CA GLY A 100 -0.73 7.36 1.85
C GLY A 100 -0.75 8.54 2.83
N GLY A 101 -1.91 8.85 3.42
CA GLY A 101 -2.03 9.81 4.52
C GLY A 101 -1.37 9.28 5.79
N ALA A 102 -1.70 8.06 6.20
CA ALA A 102 -1.14 7.42 7.39
C ALA A 102 0.36 7.09 7.26
N GLU A 103 0.87 6.73 6.06
CA GLU A 103 2.31 6.67 5.76
C GLU A 103 3.01 7.98 6.11
N SER A 104 2.40 9.11 5.75
CA SER A 104 2.97 10.45 5.97
C SER A 104 3.01 10.82 7.46
N LEU A 105 1.94 10.50 8.20
CA LEU A 105 1.89 10.68 9.67
C LEU A 105 2.95 9.84 10.38
N LEU A 106 3.08 8.55 10.03
CA LEU A 106 4.10 7.67 10.57
C LEU A 106 5.51 8.12 10.18
N GLY A 107 5.71 8.57 8.94
CA GLY A 107 6.98 9.15 8.48
C GLY A 107 7.38 10.39 9.30
N GLY A 108 6.42 11.26 9.60
CA GLY A 108 6.63 12.42 10.48
C GLY A 108 6.95 12.03 11.93
N ALA A 109 6.26 11.03 12.49
CA ALA A 109 6.52 10.52 13.84
C ALA A 109 7.92 9.87 13.95
N LEU A 110 8.29 9.03 12.97
CA LEU A 110 9.63 8.42 12.90
C LEU A 110 10.72 9.48 12.67
N GLY A 111 10.47 10.51 11.87
CA GLY A 111 11.41 11.63 11.68
C GLY A 111 11.71 12.38 12.99
N LYS A 112 10.67 12.66 13.80
CA LYS A 112 10.85 13.23 15.15
C LYS A 112 11.64 12.29 16.07
N PHE A 113 11.30 11.00 16.07
CA PHE A 113 12.00 9.98 16.85
C PHE A 113 13.50 9.90 16.49
N PHE A 114 13.85 9.89 15.20
CA PHE A 114 15.25 9.87 14.79
C PHE A 114 16.00 11.15 15.20
N ALA A 115 15.41 12.34 15.02
CA ALA A 115 16.00 13.59 15.46
C ALA A 115 16.24 13.63 17.00
N LEU A 116 15.36 13.01 17.79
CA LEU A 116 15.55 12.86 19.23
C LEU A 116 16.63 11.81 19.56
N SER A 117 16.69 10.70 18.81
CA SER A 117 17.70 9.65 19.01
C SER A 117 19.14 10.12 18.79
N GLU A 118 19.36 11.21 18.03
CA GLU A 118 20.69 11.81 17.88
C GLU A 118 21.26 12.36 19.21
N ASN A 119 20.40 12.70 20.18
CA ASN A 119 20.80 13.12 21.52
C ASN A 119 21.16 11.94 22.45
N TYR A 120 21.00 10.69 21.99
CA TYR A 120 21.29 9.47 22.75
C TYR A 120 22.36 8.64 22.02
N PRO A 121 23.66 8.91 22.23
CA PRO A 121 24.74 8.22 21.53
C PRO A 121 24.72 6.69 21.72
N ASP A 122 24.29 6.22 22.89
CA ASP A 122 24.17 4.80 23.24
C ASP A 122 23.03 4.06 22.50
N LEU A 123 22.30 4.76 21.62
CA LEU A 123 21.22 4.20 20.78
C LEU A 123 21.66 3.81 19.35
N LYS A 124 22.93 4.05 18.98
CA LYS A 124 23.47 3.87 17.63
C LYS A 124 24.30 2.60 17.48
#